data_AF-A0A2I2KN34-F1
#
_entry.id   AF-A0A2I2KN34-F1
#
_cell.length_a   1.000
_cell.length_b   1.000
_cell.length_c   1.000
_cell.angle_alpha   90.00
_cell.angle_beta   90.00
_cell.angle_gamma   90.00
#
_symmetry.space_group_name_H-M   'P 1'
#
loop_
_entity.id
_entity.type
_entity.pdbx_description
1 polymer ?
#
loop_
_entity_poly.entity_id
_entity_poly.type
_entity_poly.pdbx_seq_one_letter_code
_entity_poly.pdbx_strand_id
1 'polypeptide(L)'
;MSAVAVPAVAILLADLAPDSPGQAHATRMLSRVATVDEWPRRMATVTLPYAEVLVDALDAYDPALAAAAIRSIVAHVRAGRARWHELDPATGTLPLTGQPT
;
A
#
# COMPACT_ATOMS: atom_id res chain seq x y z
N MET A 1 9.69 -5.38 36.66
CA MET A 1 8.84 -4.98 35.52
C MET A 1 8.83 -6.16 34.56
N SER A 2 7.75 -6.96 34.53
CA SER A 2 7.65 -8.08 33.59
C SER A 2 7.35 -7.55 32.19
N ALA A 3 8.13 -7.96 31.20
CA ALA A 3 7.77 -7.76 29.81
C ALA A 3 6.48 -8.53 29.54
N VAL A 4 5.39 -7.82 29.23
CA VAL A 4 4.16 -8.44 28.75
C VAL A 4 4.49 -9.06 27.40
N ALA A 5 4.44 -10.38 27.30
CA ALA A 5 4.56 -11.07 26.05
C ALA A 5 3.32 -10.76 25.21
N VAL A 6 3.46 -9.83 24.27
CA VAL A 6 2.43 -9.53 23.29
C VAL A 6 2.37 -10.72 22.33
N PRO A 7 1.22 -11.42 22.21
CA PRO A 7 1.11 -12.52 21.27
C PRO A 7 1.30 -12.00 19.84
N ALA A 8 2.28 -12.56 19.14
CA ALA A 8 2.51 -12.24 17.74
C ALA A 8 1.35 -12.79 16.90
N VAL A 9 0.67 -11.91 16.16
CA VAL A 9 -0.37 -12.33 15.22
C VAL A 9 0.22 -12.35 13.82
N ALA A 10 0.28 -13.54 13.23
CA ALA A 10 0.78 -13.74 11.88
C ALA A 10 -0.34 -13.51 10.86
N ILE A 11 -0.11 -12.63 9.88
CA ILE A 11 -0.96 -12.48 8.71
C ILE A 11 -0.25 -13.15 7.53
N LEU A 12 -0.90 -14.12 6.88
CA LEU A 12 -0.29 -14.82 5.75
C LEU A 12 -0.22 -13.88 4.54
N LEU A 13 0.91 -13.90 3.83
CA LEU A 13 1.10 -13.09 2.61
C LEU A 13 0.03 -13.34 1.54
N ALA A 14 -0.51 -14.56 1.46
CA ALA A 14 -1.58 -14.90 0.52
C ALA A 14 -2.86 -14.11 0.79
N ASP A 15 -3.16 -13.81 2.06
CA ASP A 15 -4.35 -13.07 2.49
C ASP A 15 -4.21 -11.55 2.26
N LEU A 16 -3.02 -11.11 1.83
CA LEU A 16 -2.72 -9.71 1.52
C LEU A 16 -2.90 -9.37 0.04
N ALA A 17 -3.26 -10.34 -0.80
CA ALA A 17 -3.63 -10.07 -2.17
C ALA A 17 -4.92 -9.21 -2.19
N PRO A 18 -4.93 -8.05 -2.88
CA PRO A 18 -6.14 -7.27 -3.03
C PRO A 18 -7.18 -8.05 -3.84
N ASP A 19 -8.45 -7.88 -3.49
CA ASP A 19 -9.56 -8.42 -4.26
C ASP A 19 -9.81 -7.61 -5.54
N SER A 20 -10.53 -8.20 -6.50
CA SER A 20 -10.81 -7.55 -7.78
C SER A 20 -11.52 -6.20 -7.64
N PRO A 21 -12.54 -6.03 -6.76
CA PRO A 21 -13.18 -4.73 -6.55
C PRO A 21 -12.24 -3.66 -5.97
N GLY A 22 -11.44 -4.00 -4.95
CA GLY A 22 -10.47 -3.09 -4.33
C GLY A 22 -9.39 -2.65 -5.32
N GLN A 23 -8.87 -3.60 -6.12
CA GLN A 23 -7.93 -3.29 -7.19
C GLN A 23 -8.55 -2.37 -8.25
N ALA A 24 -9.79 -2.61 -8.68
CA ALA A 24 -10.46 -1.77 -9.67
C ALA A 24 -10.74 -0.35 -9.15
N HIS A 25 -11.08 -0.21 -7.86
CA HIS A 25 -11.24 1.09 -7.21
C HIS A 25 -9.92 1.87 -7.22
N ALA A 26 -8.82 1.25 -6.76
CA ALA A 26 -7.50 1.87 -6.75
C ALA A 26 -7.06 2.34 -8.15
N THR A 27 -7.28 1.52 -9.19
CA THR A 27 -6.99 1.89 -10.58
C THR A 27 -7.77 3.13 -11.02
N ARG A 28 -9.07 3.25 -10.71
CA ARG A 28 -9.87 4.44 -11.06
C ARG A 28 -9.40 5.71 -10.36
N MET A 29 -8.90 5.59 -9.13
CA MET A 29 -8.42 6.73 -8.35
C MET A 29 -7.10 7.29 -8.88
N LEU A 30 -6.24 6.41 -9.39
CA LEU A 30 -4.89 6.75 -9.83
C LEU A 30 -4.78 7.00 -11.34
N SER A 31 -5.73 6.54 -12.16
CA SER A 31 -5.76 6.82 -13.60
C SER A 31 -5.83 8.33 -13.94
N ARG A 32 -6.26 9.15 -12.98
CA ARG A 32 -6.38 10.61 -13.13
C ARG A 32 -5.07 11.36 -12.93
N VAL A 33 -4.03 10.73 -12.39
CA VAL A 33 -2.72 11.36 -12.21
C VAL A 33 -2.14 11.66 -13.58
N ALA A 34 -1.89 12.94 -13.87
CA ALA A 34 -1.49 13.37 -15.21
C ALA A 34 0.03 13.42 -15.40
N THR A 35 0.79 13.54 -14.31
CA THR A 35 2.24 13.74 -14.36
C THR A 35 2.97 12.94 -13.29
N VAL A 36 4.25 12.69 -13.54
CA VAL A 36 5.18 12.03 -12.61
C VAL A 36 5.30 12.80 -11.30
N ASP A 37 5.37 14.13 -11.36
CA ASP A 37 5.51 15.00 -10.17
C ASP A 37 4.28 15.03 -9.27
N GLU A 38 3.09 14.77 -9.83
CA GLU A 38 1.85 14.70 -9.06
C GLU A 38 1.71 13.39 -8.28
N TRP A 39 2.35 12.31 -8.79
CA TRP A 39 2.20 10.96 -8.28
C TRP A 39 2.48 10.80 -6.78
N PRO A 40 3.59 11.31 -6.20
CA PRO A 40 3.88 11.11 -4.77
C PRO A 40 2.80 11.68 -3.87
N ARG A 41 2.31 12.88 -4.21
CA ARG A 41 1.25 13.57 -3.46
C ARG A 41 -0.06 12.80 -3.54
N ARG A 42 -0.41 12.32 -4.74
CA ARG A 42 -1.64 11.54 -4.93
C ARG A 42 -1.58 10.22 -4.18
N MET A 43 -0.46 9.50 -4.26
CA MET A 43 -0.24 8.25 -3.53
C MET A 43 -0.41 8.44 -2.04
N ALA A 44 0.27 9.44 -1.46
CA ALA A 44 0.12 9.76 -0.04
C ALA A 44 -1.34 10.03 0.34
N THR A 45 -2.06 10.82 -0.46
CA THR A 45 -3.46 11.16 -0.21
C THR A 45 -4.37 9.93 -0.19
N VAL A 46 -4.17 8.97 -1.09
CA VAL A 46 -5.06 7.81 -1.21
C VAL A 46 -4.68 6.66 -0.27
N THR A 47 -3.42 6.57 0.18
CA THR A 47 -2.97 5.49 1.08
C THR A 47 -3.00 5.87 2.56
N LEU A 48 -2.92 7.16 2.91
CA LEU A 48 -2.88 7.64 4.30
C LEU A 48 -4.05 7.11 5.15
N PRO A 49 -5.32 7.13 4.69
CA PRO A 49 -6.44 6.62 5.51
C PRO A 49 -6.29 5.14 5.86
N TYR A 50 -5.71 4.33 4.97
CA TYR A 50 -5.48 2.92 5.26
C TYR A 50 -4.30 2.70 6.20
N ALA A 51 -3.31 3.60 6.21
CA ALA A 51 -2.23 3.55 7.18
C ALA A 51 -2.75 3.88 8.60
N GLU A 52 -3.65 4.85 8.73
CA GLU A 52 -4.32 5.16 10.00
C GLU A 52 -5.13 3.96 10.51
N VAL A 53 -5.97 3.36 9.64
CA VAL A 53 -6.72 2.14 9.99
C VAL A 53 -5.81 0.97 10.36
N LEU A 54 -4.64 0.84 9.73
CA LEU A 54 -3.66 -0.19 10.07
C LEU A 54 -3.11 0.03 11.48
N VAL A 55 -2.78 1.26 11.86
CA VAL A 55 -2.30 1.56 13.23
C VAL A 55 -3.38 1.24 14.26
N ASP A 56 -4.61 1.70 14.04
CA ASP A 56 -5.73 1.41 14.94
C ASP A 56 -6.00 -0.09 15.07
N ALA A 57 -5.91 -0.84 13.97
CA ALA A 57 -6.08 -2.28 13.96
C ALA A 57 -4.99 -3.02 14.75
N LEU A 58 -3.74 -2.54 14.67
CA LEU A 58 -2.63 -3.10 15.44
C LEU A 58 -2.78 -2.81 16.93
N ASP A 59 -3.17 -1.59 17.30
CA ASP A 59 -3.43 -1.20 18.69
C ASP A 59 -4.60 -1.98 19.31
N ALA A 60 -5.62 -2.30 18.50
CA ALA A 60 -6.78 -3.09 18.89
C ALA A 60 -6.56 -4.61 18.84
N TYR A 61 -5.39 -5.09 18.39
CA TYR A 61 -5.12 -6.51 18.12
C TYR A 61 -6.13 -7.15 17.16
N ASP A 62 -6.58 -6.42 16.13
CA ASP A 62 -7.50 -6.90 15.09
C ASP A 62 -6.75 -7.26 13.79
N PRO A 63 -6.34 -8.53 13.61
CA PRO A 63 -5.64 -8.95 12.40
C PRO A 63 -6.49 -8.91 11.14
N ALA A 64 -7.81 -9.03 11.26
CA ALA A 64 -8.70 -9.02 10.11
C ALA A 64 -8.77 -7.62 9.50
N LEU A 65 -8.89 -6.60 10.35
CA LEU A 65 -8.86 -5.20 9.95
C LEU A 65 -7.47 -4.78 9.45
N ALA A 66 -6.39 -5.22 10.13
CA ALA A 66 -5.02 -4.97 9.69
C ALA A 66 -4.77 -5.56 8.29
N ALA A 67 -5.21 -6.80 8.03
CA ALA A 67 -5.10 -7.42 6.72
C ALA A 67 -5.91 -6.66 5.65
N ALA A 68 -7.12 -6.17 5.98
CA ALA A 68 -7.94 -5.38 5.07
C ALA A 68 -7.28 -4.03 4.70
N ALA A 69 -6.68 -3.35 5.68
CA ALA A 69 -5.92 -2.13 5.47
C ALA A 69 -4.72 -2.37 4.56
N ILE A 70 -3.93 -3.43 4.83
CA ILE A 70 -2.78 -3.81 4.01
C ILE A 70 -3.21 -4.14 2.58
N ARG A 71 -4.28 -4.93 2.37
CA ARG A 71 -4.82 -5.22 1.03
C ARG A 71 -5.15 -3.94 0.26
N SER A 72 -5.75 -2.96 0.94
CA SER A 72 -6.10 -1.68 0.34
C SER A 72 -4.87 -0.85 -0.04
N ILE A 73 -3.84 -0.83 0.80
CA ILE A 73 -2.55 -0.19 0.50
C ILE A 73 -1.89 -0.86 -0.71
N VAL A 74 -1.84 -2.20 -0.73
CA VAL A 74 -1.26 -2.98 -1.83
C VAL A 74 -1.99 -2.71 -3.15
N ALA A 75 -3.33 -2.63 -3.15
CA ALA A 75 -4.11 -2.28 -4.33
C ALA A 75 -3.68 -0.94 -4.94
N HIS A 76 -3.52 0.09 -4.09
CA HIS A 76 -3.10 1.44 -4.49
C HIS A 76 -1.65 1.48 -4.94
N VAL A 77 -0.73 0.77 -4.27
CA VAL A 77 0.66 0.68 -4.70
C VAL A 77 0.77 0.01 -6.07
N ARG A 78 0.03 -1.07 -6.32
CA ARG A 78 0.01 -1.76 -7.62
C ARG A 78 -0.55 -0.86 -8.73
N ALA A 79 -1.70 -0.23 -8.49
CA ALA A 79 -2.30 0.70 -9.45
C ALA A 79 -1.40 1.93 -9.69
N GLY A 80 -0.76 2.45 -8.64
CA GLY A 80 0.15 3.58 -8.71
C GLY A 80 1.40 3.25 -9.51
N ARG A 81 1.98 2.07 -9.31
CA ARG A 81 3.11 1.58 -10.11
C ARG A 81 2.75 1.40 -11.57
N ALA A 82 1.57 0.82 -11.87
CA ALA A 82 1.10 0.70 -13.24
C ALA A 82 0.96 2.08 -13.90
N ARG A 83 0.35 3.05 -13.20
CA ARG A 83 0.22 4.42 -13.70
C ARG A 83 1.56 5.12 -13.89
N TRP A 84 2.50 4.93 -12.96
CA TRP A 84 3.85 5.48 -13.09
C TRP A 84 4.52 4.99 -14.38
N HIS A 85 4.46 3.69 -14.66
CA HIS A 85 5.02 3.12 -15.89
C HIS A 85 4.36 3.66 -17.17
N GLU A 86 3.08 4.02 -17.14
CA GLU A 86 2.41 4.68 -18.27
C GLU A 86 2.88 6.13 -18.47
N LEU A 87 3.16 6.85 -17.38
CA LEU A 87 3.57 8.27 -17.40
C LEU A 87 5.05 8.44 -17.71
N ASP A 88 5.88 7.53 -17.23
CA ASP A 88 7.32 7.50 -17.47
C ASP A 88 7.75 6.07 -17.89
N PRO A 89 7.62 5.75 -19.19
CA PRO A 89 8.02 4.46 -19.71
C PRO A 89 9.53 4.22 -19.65
N ALA A 90 10.36 5.27 -19.44
CA ALA A 90 11.81 5.14 -19.31
C ALA A 90 12.25 4.62 -17.92
N THR A 91 11.42 4.76 -16.88
CA THR A 91 11.68 4.23 -15.52
C THR A 91 11.01 2.87 -15.26
N GLY A 92 10.89 2.04 -16.30
CA GLY A 92 10.41 0.64 -16.23
C GLY A 92 11.02 -0.24 -15.13
N THR A 93 12.09 0.20 -14.47
CA THR A 93 12.68 -0.37 -13.27
C THR A 93 12.72 0.69 -12.17
N LEU A 94 11.91 0.54 -11.12
CA LEU A 94 12.20 1.19 -9.83
C LEU A 94 13.61 0.76 -9.41
N PRO A 95 14.52 1.66 -9.03
CA PRO A 95 15.78 1.23 -8.44
C PRO A 95 15.46 0.55 -7.11
N LEU A 96 15.66 -0.76 -7.04
CA LEU A 96 15.44 -1.55 -5.83
C LEU A 96 16.61 -1.47 -4.84
N THR A 97 17.61 -0.62 -5.08
CA THR A 97 18.83 -0.69 -4.28
C THR A 97 19.30 0.69 -3.87
N GLY A 98 19.31 0.92 -2.56
CA GLY A 98 20.47 1.57 -1.98
C GLY A 98 21.71 0.78 -2.43
N GLN A 99 22.49 1.36 -3.32
CA GLN A 99 23.92 1.12 -3.36
C GLN A 99 24.59 2.49 -3.41
N PRO A 100 25.52 2.78 -2.48
CA PRO A 100 26.35 3.95 -2.58
C PRO A 100 27.30 3.77 -3.77
N THR A 101 27.47 4.87 -4.51
CA THR A 101 28.48 5.06 -5.56
C THR A 101 29.89 4.81 -5.06
#